data_AF-A0A3N4N412-F1
#
_entry.id   AF-A0A3N4N412-F1
#
_cell.length_a   1.000
_cell.length_b   1.000
_cell.length_c   1.000
_cell.angle_alpha   90.00
_cell.angle_beta   90.00
_cell.angle_gamma   90.00
#
_symmetry.space_group_name_H-M   'P 1'
#
loop_
_entity.id
_entity.type
_entity.pdbx_description
1 polymer ?
#
loop_
_entity_poly.entity_id
_entity_poly.type
_entity_poly.pdbx_seq_one_letter_code
_entity_poly.pdbx_strand_id
1 'polypeptide(L)'
;MPENNNIRPLINLAGKVLFVIGLVLNVLMIFFGFWPSLVFLLIMLAGAGMFSLNRDVPEINIPENIIRSVAPSLKIVFITLLAVIAGGVLLMLLTRNYSKASTTRNDCSEISASLNSYYQHHKKYPGSLDEIIGINPLRRKWNQDGWGNPYRYNTGHNVTSFTLVSPGKDGKFDSGDDIVVKQAQRIEK
;
A
#
# COMPACT_ATOMS: atom_id res chain seq x y z
N MET A 1 -41.74 -10.69 45.96
CA MET A 1 -40.42 -11.10 45.44
C MET A 1 -39.51 -9.87 45.47
N PRO A 2 -38.39 -9.86 46.18
CA PRO A 2 -37.50 -8.70 46.21
C PRO A 2 -36.83 -8.51 44.84
N GLU A 3 -36.99 -7.33 44.26
CA GLU A 3 -36.37 -6.92 43.00
C GLU A 3 -34.85 -6.84 43.21
N ASN A 4 -34.11 -7.67 42.45
CA ASN A 4 -32.65 -7.78 42.56
C ASN A 4 -31.98 -6.55 41.92
N ASN A 5 -31.90 -5.47 42.70
CA ASN A 5 -31.28 -4.20 42.32
C ASN A 5 -29.75 -4.28 42.17
N ASN A 6 -29.13 -5.43 42.48
CA ASN A 6 -27.68 -5.63 42.46
C ASN A 6 -27.13 -6.07 41.09
N ILE A 7 -27.96 -6.41 40.09
CA ILE A 7 -27.46 -6.89 38.78
C ILE A 7 -27.07 -5.73 37.86
N ARG A 8 -27.79 -4.60 37.92
CA ARG A 8 -27.56 -3.42 37.05
C ARG A 8 -26.12 -2.85 37.11
N PRO A 9 -25.48 -2.66 38.28
CA PRO A 9 -24.11 -2.14 38.31
C PRO A 9 -23.09 -3.14 37.75
N LEU A 10 -23.31 -4.44 37.93
CA LEU A 10 -22.49 -5.52 37.38
C LEU A 10 -22.54 -5.56 35.85
N ILE A 11 -23.73 -5.39 35.26
CA ILE A 11 -23.91 -5.32 33.80
C ILE A 11 -23.20 -4.08 33.23
N ASN A 12 -23.31 -2.94 33.89
CA ASN A 12 -22.63 -1.71 33.46
C ASN A 12 -21.10 -1.81 33.56
N LEU A 13 -20.57 -2.47 34.59
CA LEU A 13 -19.14 -2.70 34.74
C LEU A 13 -18.62 -3.67 33.67
N ALA A 14 -19.32 -4.78 33.45
CA ALA A 14 -18.98 -5.77 32.44
C ALA A 14 -18.97 -5.16 31.02
N GLY A 15 -19.96 -4.32 30.68
CA GLY A 15 -20.02 -3.62 29.40
C GLY A 15 -18.83 -2.67 29.19
N LYS A 16 -18.41 -1.93 30.23
CA LYS A 16 -17.23 -1.04 30.15
C LYS A 16 -15.93 -1.82 29.99
N VAL A 17 -15.77 -2.93 30.70
CA VAL A 17 -14.58 -3.80 30.60
C VAL A 17 -14.49 -4.43 29.21
N LEU A 18 -15.60 -4.97 28.70
CA LEU A 18 -15.67 -5.52 27.34
C LEU A 18 -15.36 -4.46 26.28
N PHE A 19 -15.82 -3.22 26.47
CA PHE A 19 -15.50 -2.11 25.57
C PHE A 19 -14.00 -1.80 25.53
N VAL A 20 -13.34 -1.71 26.70
CA VAL A 20 -11.89 -1.44 26.79
C VAL A 20 -11.09 -2.59 26.18
N ILE A 21 -11.45 -3.84 26.47
CA ILE A 21 -10.79 -5.02 25.86
C ILE A 21 -10.95 -4.99 24.34
N GLY A 22 -12.15 -4.72 23.83
CA GLY A 22 -12.41 -4.62 22.39
C GLY A 22 -11.60 -3.51 21.72
N LEU A 23 -11.42 -2.37 22.39
CA LEU A 23 -10.62 -1.26 21.89
C LEU A 23 -9.13 -1.61 21.84
N VAL A 24 -8.60 -2.23 22.90
CA VAL A 24 -7.20 -2.69 22.96
C VAL A 24 -6.94 -3.75 21.89
N LEU A 25 -7.84 -4.71 21.72
CA LEU A 25 -7.73 -5.72 20.67
C LEU A 25 -7.79 -5.11 19.27
N ASN A 26 -8.66 -4.12 19.03
CA ASN A 26 -8.71 -3.43 17.75
C ASN A 26 -7.38 -2.73 17.41
N VAL A 27 -6.81 -2.00 18.39
CA VAL A 27 -5.50 -1.36 18.24
C VAL A 27 -4.41 -2.40 17.95
N LEU A 28 -4.40 -3.53 18.66
CA LEU A 28 -3.45 -4.61 18.40
C LEU A 28 -3.61 -5.18 16.98
N MET A 29 -4.84 -5.40 16.51
CA MET A 29 -5.10 -5.98 15.19
C MET A 29 -4.68 -5.05 14.03
N ILE A 30 -4.64 -3.72 14.24
CA ILE A 30 -4.09 -2.77 13.27
C ILE A 30 -2.59 -3.01 13.04
N PHE A 31 -1.84 -3.35 14.11
CA PHE A 31 -0.40 -3.67 13.98
C PHE A 31 -0.14 -4.99 13.26
N PHE A 32 -1.09 -5.94 13.30
CA PHE A 32 -0.97 -7.24 12.62
C PHE A 32 -1.54 -7.27 11.19
N GLY A 33 -1.95 -6.11 10.64
CA GLY A 33 -2.34 -6.00 9.22
C GLY A 33 -3.65 -6.71 8.86
N PHE A 34 -4.49 -7.06 9.84
CA PHE A 34 -5.75 -7.73 9.59
C PHE A 34 -6.84 -6.68 9.29
N TRP A 35 -7.22 -6.60 8.01
CA TRP A 35 -8.25 -5.71 7.44
C TRP A 35 -9.67 -5.75 8.05
N PRO A 36 -10.10 -6.75 8.87
CA PRO A 36 -11.42 -6.72 9.54
C PRO A 36 -11.63 -5.60 10.56
N SER A 37 -10.60 -4.83 10.93
CA SER A 37 -10.70 -3.80 11.96
C SER A 37 -11.68 -2.67 11.61
N LEU A 38 -11.83 -2.33 10.33
CA LEU A 38 -12.81 -1.31 9.88
C LEU A 38 -14.25 -1.81 10.05
N VAL A 39 -14.53 -3.06 9.64
CA VAL A 39 -15.86 -3.66 9.78
C VAL A 39 -16.21 -3.82 11.26
N PHE A 40 -15.25 -4.24 12.08
CA PHE A 40 -15.44 -4.36 13.52
C PHE A 40 -15.65 -3.01 14.20
N LEU A 41 -14.91 -1.97 13.76
CA LEU A 41 -15.09 -0.60 14.23
C LEU A 41 -16.47 -0.05 13.84
N LEU A 42 -16.94 -0.30 12.61
CA LEU A 42 -18.27 0.09 12.15
C LEU A 42 -19.38 -0.65 12.92
N ILE A 43 -19.21 -1.93 13.22
CA ILE A 43 -20.14 -2.70 14.06
C ILE A 43 -20.16 -2.15 15.49
N MET A 44 -19.00 -1.78 16.05
CA MET A 44 -18.92 -1.12 17.36
C MET A 44 -19.59 0.26 17.36
N LEU A 45 -19.36 1.08 16.32
CA LEU A 45 -19.96 2.41 16.18
C LEU A 45 -21.47 2.32 16.01
N ALA A 46 -21.95 1.35 15.21
CA ALA A 46 -23.36 1.06 15.06
C ALA A 46 -23.99 0.55 16.37
N GLY A 47 -23.28 -0.32 17.12
CA GLY A 47 -23.71 -0.78 18.44
C GLY A 47 -23.78 0.36 19.47
N ALA A 48 -22.78 1.25 19.49
CA ALA A 48 -22.77 2.43 20.34
C ALA A 48 -23.86 3.45 19.94
N GLY A 49 -24.10 3.64 18.64
CA GLY A 49 -25.17 4.49 18.10
C GLY A 49 -26.56 3.96 18.42
N MET A 50 -26.80 2.65 18.24
CA MET A 50 -28.05 1.99 18.62
C MET A 50 -28.30 2.05 20.13
N PHE A 51 -27.24 1.90 20.95
CA PHE A 51 -27.31 2.09 22.40
C PHE A 51 -27.61 3.56 22.78
N SER A 52 -27.13 4.52 21.99
CA SER A 52 -27.39 5.94 22.18
C SER A 52 -28.78 6.38 21.71
N LEU A 53 -29.39 5.67 20.74
CA LEU A 53 -30.72 5.97 20.21
C LEU A 53 -31.86 5.37 21.06
N ASN A 54 -31.55 4.49 22.01
CA ASN A 54 -32.54 3.84 22.88
C ASN A 54 -32.55 4.40 24.31
N ARG A 55 -32.27 5.70 24.47
CA ARG A 55 -32.53 6.42 25.72
C ARG A 55 -33.16 7.75 25.38
N ASP A 56 -34.23 8.11 26.09
CA ASP A 56 -34.45 9.50 26.45
C ASP A 56 -33.12 10.01 27.01
N VAL A 57 -32.36 10.77 26.21
CA VAL A 57 -31.09 11.35 26.65
C VAL A 57 -31.49 12.61 27.41
N PRO A 58 -31.54 12.62 28.76
CA PRO A 58 -31.68 13.86 29.48
C PRO A 58 -30.54 14.76 29.03
N GLU A 59 -30.83 16.03 28.82
CA GLU A 59 -29.85 17.07 28.46
C GLU A 59 -28.65 16.94 29.41
N ILE A 60 -27.55 16.32 28.93
CA ILE A 60 -26.43 15.95 29.80
C ILE A 60 -25.69 17.25 30.10
N ASN A 61 -26.06 17.89 31.21
CA ASN A 61 -25.33 19.03 31.75
C ASN A 61 -24.03 18.50 32.38
N ILE A 62 -23.03 18.24 31.54
CA ILE A 62 -21.73 17.75 31.99
C ILE A 62 -21.08 18.87 32.80
N PRO A 63 -20.80 18.66 34.09
CA PRO A 63 -20.24 19.70 34.92
C PRO A 63 -18.84 20.05 34.41
N GLU A 64 -18.54 21.34 34.36
CA GLU A 64 -17.37 21.91 33.68
C GLU A 64 -16.04 21.36 34.23
N ASN A 65 -16.03 20.95 35.50
CA ASN A 65 -14.91 20.28 36.17
C ASN A 65 -14.54 18.92 35.56
N ILE A 66 -15.53 18.16 35.08
CA ILE A 66 -15.31 16.89 34.39
C ILE A 66 -14.75 17.19 32.99
N ILE A 67 -15.33 18.12 32.25
CA ILE A 67 -14.81 18.50 30.91
C ILE A 67 -13.34 18.90 30.99
N ARG A 68 -12.97 19.68 32.01
CA ARG A 68 -11.60 20.15 32.22
C ARG A 68 -10.61 19.03 32.55
N SER A 69 -11.06 17.95 33.21
CA SER A 69 -10.19 16.82 33.57
C SER A 69 -10.00 15.81 32.42
N VAL A 70 -11.00 15.60 31.55
CA VAL A 70 -10.88 14.69 30.39
C VAL A 70 -10.33 15.34 29.12
N ALA A 71 -10.47 16.66 28.97
CA ALA A 71 -9.94 17.41 27.82
C ALA A 71 -8.45 17.15 27.49
N PRO A 72 -7.50 17.10 28.45
CA PRO A 72 -6.10 16.81 28.13
C PRO A 72 -5.91 15.39 27.59
N SER A 73 -6.60 14.40 28.14
CA SER A 73 -6.54 13.01 27.66
C SER A 73 -7.10 12.86 26.25
N LEU A 74 -8.20 13.55 25.94
CA LEU A 74 -8.80 13.54 24.60
C LEU A 74 -7.84 14.12 23.55
N LYS A 75 -7.14 15.21 23.90
CA LYS A 75 -6.13 15.83 23.03
C LYS A 75 -4.97 14.86 22.74
N ILE A 76 -4.47 14.17 23.76
CA ILE A 76 -3.39 13.19 23.58
C ILE A 76 -3.83 12.06 22.65
N VAL A 77 -5.03 11.49 22.87
CA VAL A 77 -5.57 10.42 22.01
C VAL A 77 -5.75 10.90 20.56
N PHE A 78 -6.19 12.14 20.35
CA PHE A 78 -6.33 12.70 19.02
C PHE A 78 -4.97 12.89 18.32
N ILE A 79 -3.97 13.41 19.05
CA ILE A 79 -2.61 13.59 18.53
C ILE A 79 -1.97 12.24 18.19
N THR A 80 -2.11 11.24 19.06
CA THR A 80 -1.54 9.90 18.81
C THR A 80 -2.20 9.24 17.60
N LEU A 81 -3.53 9.38 17.46
CA LEU A 81 -4.24 8.87 16.28
C LEU A 81 -3.72 9.53 14.99
N LEU A 82 -3.58 10.85 14.98
CA LEU A 82 -3.03 11.57 13.83
C LEU A 82 -1.58 11.15 13.52
N ALA A 83 -0.75 10.96 14.55
CA ALA A 83 0.63 10.51 14.37
C ALA A 83 0.73 9.12 13.75
N VAL A 84 -0.14 8.18 14.16
CA VAL A 84 -0.19 6.83 13.59
C VAL A 84 -0.62 6.87 12.12
N ILE A 85 -1.64 7.66 11.77
CA ILE A 85 -2.10 7.81 10.38
C ILE A 85 -0.97 8.43 9.53
N ALA A 86 -0.36 9.53 10.00
CA ALA A 86 0.72 10.19 9.30
C ALA A 86 1.93 9.25 9.09
N GLY A 87 2.31 8.49 10.13
CA GLY A 87 3.38 7.49 10.05
C GLY A 87 3.08 6.37 9.05
N GLY A 88 1.84 5.87 9.04
CA GLY A 88 1.39 4.85 8.08
C GLY A 88 1.42 5.35 6.63
N VAL A 89 0.94 6.57 6.37
CA VAL A 89 1.01 7.20 5.05
C VAL A 89 2.47 7.39 4.63
N LEU A 90 3.34 7.86 5.52
CA LEU A 90 4.76 8.04 5.23
C LEU A 90 5.42 6.71 4.86
N LEU A 91 5.19 5.65 5.63
CA LEU A 91 5.75 4.32 5.38
C LEU A 91 5.23 3.73 4.06
N MET A 92 3.96 3.96 3.71
CA MET A 92 3.39 3.58 2.43
C MET A 92 4.07 4.30 1.26
N LEU A 93 4.35 5.61 1.39
CA LEU A 93 5.03 6.37 0.34
C LEU A 93 6.49 5.92 0.14
N LEU A 94 7.19 5.60 1.23
CA LEU A 94 8.58 5.14 1.18
C LEU A 94 8.69 3.74 0.54
N THR A 95 7.85 2.80 0.95
CA THR A 95 7.86 1.42 0.41
C THR A 95 7.47 1.35 -1.07
N ARG A 96 6.54 2.20 -1.51
CA ARG A 96 6.08 2.24 -2.90
C ARG A 96 7.19 2.58 -3.89
N ASN A 97 8.18 3.37 -3.51
CA ASN A 97 9.28 3.74 -4.41
C ASN A 97 10.36 2.64 -4.51
N TYR A 98 10.69 1.98 -3.40
CA TYR A 98 11.69 0.92 -3.39
C TYR A 98 11.25 -0.29 -4.22
N SER A 99 9.99 -0.69 -4.10
CA SER A 99 9.45 -1.82 -4.86
C SER A 99 9.51 -1.58 -6.37
N LYS A 100 9.24 -0.35 -6.83
CA LYS A 100 9.23 -0.01 -8.26
C LYS A 100 10.58 -0.21 -8.92
N ALA A 101 11.66 0.24 -8.28
CA ALA A 101 13.01 0.06 -8.82
C ALA A 101 13.41 -1.41 -8.95
N SER A 102 13.01 -2.24 -7.98
CA SER A 102 13.23 -3.69 -8.04
C SER A 102 12.43 -4.32 -9.18
N THR A 103 11.13 -4.00 -9.29
CA THR A 103 10.25 -4.45 -10.37
C THR A 103 10.82 -4.09 -11.74
N THR A 104 11.22 -2.82 -11.96
CA THR A 104 11.79 -2.37 -13.23
C THR A 104 13.07 -3.14 -13.60
N ARG A 105 13.94 -3.47 -12.63
CA ARG A 105 15.14 -4.28 -12.90
C ARG A 105 14.79 -5.71 -13.31
N ASN A 106 13.79 -6.31 -12.67
CA ASN A 106 13.31 -7.65 -13.03
C ASN A 106 12.70 -7.64 -14.44
N ASP A 107 11.86 -6.64 -14.74
CA ASP A 107 11.27 -6.47 -16.07
C ASP A 107 12.37 -6.30 -17.13
N CYS A 108 13.39 -5.46 -16.90
CA CYS A 108 14.53 -5.32 -17.80
C CYS A 108 15.28 -6.64 -18.03
N SER A 109 15.43 -7.47 -17.00
CA SER A 109 16.06 -8.79 -17.09
C SER A 109 15.24 -9.76 -17.94
N GLU A 110 13.92 -9.83 -17.71
CA GLU A 110 13.01 -10.67 -18.47
C GLU A 110 12.90 -10.24 -19.94
N ILE A 111 12.79 -8.94 -20.20
CA ILE A 111 12.81 -8.37 -21.54
C ILE A 111 14.12 -8.75 -22.24
N SER A 112 15.26 -8.60 -21.57
CA SER A 112 16.58 -8.95 -22.13
C SER A 112 16.68 -10.45 -22.45
N ALA A 113 16.18 -11.31 -21.58
CA ALA A 113 16.11 -12.74 -21.83
C ALA A 113 15.22 -13.06 -23.06
N SER A 114 14.07 -12.40 -23.19
CA SER A 114 13.19 -12.56 -24.35
C SER A 114 13.83 -12.05 -25.64
N LEU A 115 14.54 -10.92 -25.60
CA LEU A 115 15.29 -10.38 -26.73
C LEU A 115 16.39 -11.34 -27.18
N ASN A 116 17.11 -11.95 -26.24
CA ASN A 116 18.12 -12.95 -26.54
C ASN A 116 17.51 -14.21 -27.15
N SER A 117 16.38 -14.68 -26.63
CA SER A 117 15.65 -15.81 -27.24
C SER A 117 15.24 -15.48 -28.67
N TYR A 118 14.72 -14.27 -28.94
CA TYR A 118 14.40 -13.82 -30.29
C TYR A 118 15.65 -13.85 -31.20
N TYR A 119 16.79 -13.34 -30.72
CA TYR A 119 18.05 -13.38 -31.46
C TYR A 119 18.50 -14.82 -31.77
N GLN A 120 18.31 -15.78 -30.86
CA GLN A 120 18.70 -17.17 -31.14
C GLN A 120 17.96 -17.77 -32.34
N HIS A 121 16.68 -17.41 -32.52
CA HIS A 121 15.85 -17.87 -33.62
C HIS A 121 16.04 -17.08 -34.92
N HIS A 122 16.18 -15.76 -34.84
CA HIS A 122 16.21 -14.87 -36.02
C HIS A 122 17.60 -14.38 -36.42
N LYS A 123 18.62 -14.61 -35.56
CA LYS A 123 19.99 -14.08 -35.68
C LYS A 123 20.08 -12.55 -35.80
N LYS A 124 19.01 -11.87 -35.37
CA LYS A 124 18.88 -10.42 -35.26
C LYS A 124 17.95 -10.09 -34.09
N TYR A 125 18.17 -8.97 -33.43
CA TYR A 125 17.20 -8.44 -32.48
C TYR A 125 15.96 -7.86 -33.19
N PRO A 126 14.79 -7.78 -32.54
CA PRO A 126 13.60 -7.19 -33.14
C PRO A 126 13.78 -5.68 -33.35
N GLY A 127 13.03 -5.09 -34.28
CA GLY A 127 13.07 -3.64 -34.52
C GLY A 127 12.36 -2.84 -33.42
N SER A 128 11.44 -3.48 -32.69
CA SER A 128 10.69 -2.88 -31.60
C SER A 128 10.42 -3.88 -30.46
N LEU A 129 10.15 -3.37 -29.26
CA LEU A 129 9.69 -4.20 -28.14
C LEU A 129 8.32 -4.82 -28.42
N ASP A 130 7.48 -4.18 -29.23
CA ASP A 130 6.14 -4.68 -29.55
C ASP A 130 6.18 -6.04 -30.26
N GLU A 131 7.25 -6.35 -31.00
CA GLU A 131 7.42 -7.67 -31.63
C GLU A 131 7.57 -8.81 -30.60
N ILE A 132 8.18 -8.55 -29.44
CA ILE A 132 8.33 -9.55 -28.37
C ILE A 132 7.17 -9.53 -27.37
N ILE A 133 6.48 -8.39 -27.24
CA ILE A 133 5.26 -8.28 -26.43
C ILE A 133 4.11 -8.98 -27.16
N GLY A 134 3.89 -8.64 -28.43
CA GLY A 134 2.87 -9.19 -29.30
C GLY A 134 1.48 -9.22 -28.64
N ILE A 135 0.81 -10.37 -28.74
CA ILE A 135 -0.53 -10.60 -28.16
C ILE A 135 -0.42 -11.21 -26.75
N ASN A 136 0.79 -11.42 -26.21
CA ASN A 136 0.96 -12.10 -24.93
C ASN A 136 0.51 -11.20 -23.76
N PRO A 137 -0.57 -11.56 -23.04
CA PRO A 137 -1.10 -10.71 -21.97
C PRO A 137 -0.12 -10.57 -20.80
N LEU A 138 0.78 -11.53 -20.58
CA LEU A 138 1.79 -11.47 -19.52
C LEU A 138 2.85 -10.39 -19.80
N ARG A 139 3.12 -10.11 -21.08
CA ARG A 139 4.15 -9.15 -21.52
C ARG A 139 3.60 -7.75 -21.76
N ARG A 140 2.28 -7.54 -21.68
CA ARG A 140 1.67 -6.22 -21.88
C ARG A 140 2.25 -5.13 -20.98
N LYS A 141 2.73 -5.50 -19.79
CA LYS A 141 3.33 -4.59 -18.82
C LYS A 141 4.73 -4.11 -19.24
N TRP A 142 5.39 -4.78 -20.18
CA TRP A 142 6.75 -4.44 -20.63
C TRP A 142 6.80 -3.17 -21.49
N ASN A 143 5.65 -2.53 -21.77
CA ASN A 143 5.60 -1.24 -22.43
C ASN A 143 6.03 -0.08 -21.50
N GLN A 144 6.00 -0.28 -20.18
CA GLN A 144 6.26 0.73 -19.18
C GLN A 144 7.06 0.17 -17.99
N ASP A 145 7.87 1.00 -17.37
CA ASP A 145 8.59 0.68 -16.13
C ASP A 145 7.66 0.67 -14.90
N GLY A 146 8.21 0.34 -13.73
CA GLY A 146 7.47 0.35 -12.46
C GLY A 146 6.92 1.74 -12.05
N TRP A 147 7.38 2.82 -12.67
CA TRP A 147 6.88 4.17 -12.47
C TRP A 147 5.83 4.59 -13.52
N GLY A 148 5.61 3.78 -14.56
CA GLY A 148 4.66 4.04 -15.64
C GLY A 148 5.29 4.77 -16.84
N ASN A 149 6.62 4.92 -16.88
CA ASN A 149 7.31 5.57 -17.98
C ASN A 149 7.63 4.56 -19.08
N PRO A 150 7.57 4.95 -20.36
CA PRO A 150 7.94 4.05 -21.46
C PRO A 150 9.44 3.73 -21.46
N TYR A 151 9.79 2.50 -21.85
CA TYR A 151 11.18 2.13 -22.11
C TYR A 151 11.67 2.74 -23.43
N ARG A 152 12.95 3.15 -23.47
CA ARG A 152 13.66 3.47 -24.72
C ARG A 152 14.45 2.24 -25.16
N TYR A 153 14.06 1.66 -26.30
CA TYR A 153 14.72 0.52 -26.89
C TYR A 153 15.36 0.90 -28.23
N ASN A 154 16.66 0.62 -28.37
CA ASN A 154 17.41 0.86 -29.59
C ASN A 154 18.26 -0.36 -29.93
N THR A 155 18.30 -0.75 -31.21
CA THR A 155 19.24 -1.75 -31.72
C THR A 155 20.52 -1.06 -32.19
N GLY A 156 21.67 -1.68 -31.95
CA GLY A 156 22.96 -1.20 -32.46
C GLY A 156 23.25 -1.69 -33.88
N HIS A 157 24.49 -1.49 -34.32
CA HIS A 157 24.92 -1.78 -35.70
C HIS A 157 24.64 -3.24 -36.07
N ASN A 158 24.08 -3.45 -37.27
CA ASN A 158 23.71 -4.78 -37.81
C ASN A 158 22.68 -5.56 -36.97
N VAL A 159 21.98 -4.90 -36.04
CA VAL A 159 20.91 -5.52 -35.24
C VAL A 159 21.41 -6.71 -34.38
N THR A 160 22.71 -6.72 -34.05
CA THR A 160 23.38 -7.74 -33.21
C THR A 160 23.66 -7.26 -31.79
N SER A 161 23.23 -6.04 -31.47
CA SER A 161 23.28 -5.47 -30.13
C SER A 161 22.01 -4.69 -29.85
N PHE A 162 21.68 -4.51 -28.58
CA PHE A 162 20.58 -3.65 -28.16
C PHE A 162 20.94 -2.85 -26.91
N THR A 163 20.21 -1.76 -26.73
CA THR A 163 20.19 -0.94 -25.54
C THR A 163 18.74 -0.76 -25.12
N LEU A 164 18.45 -1.09 -23.86
CA LEU A 164 17.15 -0.89 -23.20
C LEU A 164 17.36 0.08 -22.04
N VAL A 165 16.62 1.18 -22.02
CA VAL A 165 16.72 2.21 -20.98
C VAL A 165 15.36 2.46 -20.37
N SER A 166 15.30 2.42 -19.04
CA SER A 166 14.21 2.99 -18.25
C SER A 166 14.65 4.34 -17.72
N PRO A 167 13.85 5.42 -17.88
CA PRO A 167 14.18 6.73 -17.31
C PRO A 167 14.05 6.76 -15.78
N GLY A 168 13.49 5.72 -15.17
CA GLY A 168 13.49 5.59 -13.72
C GLY A 168 12.48 6.53 -13.05
N LYS A 169 12.80 6.95 -11.82
CA LYS A 169 11.83 7.66 -10.97
C LYS A 169 11.50 9.06 -11.48
N ASP A 170 12.46 9.77 -12.05
CA ASP A 170 12.28 11.15 -12.50
C ASP A 170 11.59 11.26 -13.87
N GLY A 171 11.48 10.15 -14.59
CA GLY A 171 10.84 10.06 -15.91
C GLY A 171 11.61 10.78 -17.02
N LYS A 172 12.87 11.16 -16.78
CA LYS A 172 13.72 11.84 -17.75
C LYS A 172 14.88 10.93 -18.13
N PHE A 173 14.97 10.64 -19.42
CA PHE A 173 16.12 9.96 -19.96
C PHE A 173 17.38 10.79 -19.83
N ASP A 174 18.51 10.09 -19.83
CA ASP A 174 19.86 10.65 -19.76
C ASP A 174 20.09 11.37 -18.41
N SER A 175 19.41 10.89 -17.36
CA SER A 175 19.55 11.34 -15.98
C SER A 175 20.34 10.33 -15.12
N GLY A 176 20.62 10.69 -13.87
CA GLY A 176 21.26 9.77 -12.91
C GLY A 176 20.35 8.64 -12.42
N ASP A 177 19.04 8.71 -12.68
CA ASP A 177 18.05 7.72 -12.26
C ASP A 177 17.83 6.61 -13.31
N ASP A 178 18.48 6.73 -14.48
CA ASP A 178 18.34 5.80 -15.60
C ASP A 178 18.81 4.38 -15.25
N ILE A 179 17.98 3.40 -15.60
CA ILE A 179 18.34 1.98 -15.54
C ILE A 179 18.63 1.51 -16.97
N VAL A 180 19.91 1.27 -17.26
CA VAL A 180 20.40 0.95 -18.60
C VAL A 180 20.85 -0.51 -18.68
N VAL A 181 20.30 -1.26 -19.64
CA VAL A 181 20.77 -2.60 -20.01
C VAL A 181 21.29 -2.57 -21.43
N LYS A 182 22.54 -2.98 -21.61
CA LYS A 182 23.19 -3.08 -22.92
C LYS A 182 23.69 -4.50 -23.12
N GLN A 183 23.48 -5.03 -24.32
CA GLN A 183 24.03 -6.32 -24.70
C GLN A 183 24.45 -6.31 -26.17
N ALA A 184 25.60 -6.92 -26.43
CA ALA A 184 26.12 -7.13 -27.78
C ALA A 184 26.48 -8.60 -27.95
N GLN A 185 26.01 -9.21 -29.03
CA GLN A 185 26.42 -10.56 -29.41
C GLN A 185 27.72 -10.47 -30.20
N ARG A 186 28.72 -11.24 -29.76
CA ARG A 186 29.99 -11.34 -30.49
C ARG A 186 29.76 -12.21 -31.72
N ILE A 187 29.93 -11.63 -32.90
CA ILE A 187 29.92 -12.40 -34.15
C ILE A 187 31.25 -13.13 -34.20
N GLU A 188 31.26 -14.43 -33.92
CA GLU A 188 32.41 -15.28 -34.27
C GLU A 188 32.46 -15.35 -35.80
N LYS A 189 33.60 -14.89 -36.35
CA LYS A 189 33.91 -14.91 -37.78
C LYS A 189 34.40 -16.29 -38.20
#